data_AF-A0AA96RA67-F1
#
_entry.id   AF-A0AA96RA67-F1
#
_cell.length_a   1.000
_cell.length_b   1.000
_cell.length_c   1.000
_cell.angle_alpha   90.00
_cell.angle_beta   90.00
_cell.angle_gamma   90.00
#
_symmetry.space_group_name_H-M   'P 1'
#
loop_
_entity.id
_entity.type
_entity.pdbx_description
1 polymer ?
#
loop_
_entity_poly.entity_id
_entity_poly.type
_entity_poly.pdbx_seq_one_letter_code
_entity_poly.pdbx_strand_id
1 'polypeptide(L)'
;MKTICFAILSVSLISTAEACLPSSPADVLVGRIASIEKGGELQRESQSKQGFGLKFTDYYWAFRTWRQRLILPSAQRFEGVFAISSLKPNDIVVALASHYDGGKPHNYRIDSVAKLTCQNNKLILQKPLVIPVSWNRQQQRCGIGQNYSGILDGFIDNNQAYYLAKLQQKYPTCAALEKTFATVK
;
A
#
# COMPACT_ATOMS: atom_id res chain seq x y z
N MET A 1 -12.01 28.53 59.04
CA MET A 1 -12.68 27.84 57.91
C MET A 1 -11.87 28.11 56.65
N LYS A 2 -11.25 27.10 56.05
CA LYS A 2 -10.44 27.23 54.82
C LYS A 2 -11.11 26.41 53.73
N THR A 3 -11.72 27.09 52.77
CA THR A 3 -12.38 26.48 51.61
C THR A 3 -11.32 26.13 50.57
N ILE A 4 -11.03 24.83 50.41
CA ILE A 4 -10.13 24.33 49.37
C ILE A 4 -10.96 24.14 48.10
N CYS A 5 -10.75 25.00 47.10
CA CYS A 5 -11.30 24.81 45.77
C CYS A 5 -10.58 23.66 45.07
N PHE A 6 -11.28 22.55 44.84
CA PHE A 6 -10.83 21.50 43.93
C PHE A 6 -10.91 22.02 42.49
N ALA A 7 -9.77 22.31 41.89
CA ALA A 7 -9.67 22.49 40.44
C ALA A 7 -9.82 21.11 39.79
N ILE A 8 -11.00 20.83 39.26
CA ILE A 8 -11.26 19.65 38.43
C ILE A 8 -10.57 19.91 37.09
N LEU A 9 -9.35 19.40 36.94
CA LEU A 9 -8.66 19.27 35.66
C LEU A 9 -9.49 18.33 34.77
N SER A 10 -10.33 18.92 33.94
CA SER A 10 -11.00 18.25 32.84
C SER A 10 -9.92 17.90 31.82
N VAL A 11 -9.30 16.73 31.98
CA VAL A 11 -8.46 16.15 30.94
C VAL A 11 -9.40 15.78 29.81
N SER A 12 -9.47 16.64 28.81
CA SER A 12 -10.14 16.37 27.55
C SER A 12 -9.60 15.03 27.03
N LEU A 13 -10.44 14.00 27.10
CA LEU A 13 -10.21 12.74 26.42
C LEU A 13 -10.20 13.07 24.93
N ILE A 14 -8.99 13.29 24.38
CA ILE A 14 -8.79 13.31 22.94
C ILE A 14 -9.24 11.92 22.49
N SER A 15 -10.41 11.85 21.85
CA SER A 15 -10.85 10.63 21.20
C SER A 15 -9.70 10.14 20.33
N THR A 16 -9.25 8.91 20.57
CA THR A 16 -8.19 8.22 19.80
C THR A 16 -8.61 7.92 18.35
N ALA A 17 -9.61 8.63 17.83
CA ALA A 17 -9.94 8.63 16.44
C ALA A 17 -8.80 9.31 15.67
N GLU A 18 -8.27 8.61 14.67
CA GLU A 18 -7.40 9.13 13.60
C GLU A 18 -5.87 9.10 13.84
N ALA A 19 -5.33 8.17 14.63
CA ALA A 19 -3.92 7.77 14.52
C ALA A 19 -3.64 6.91 13.26
N CYS A 20 -4.25 7.24 12.13
CA CYS A 20 -3.93 6.61 10.86
C CYS A 20 -2.77 7.39 10.25
N LEU A 21 -1.58 6.79 10.21
CA LEU A 21 -0.49 7.32 9.41
C LEU A 21 -0.91 7.14 7.94
N PRO A 22 -1.00 8.22 7.13
CA PRO A 22 -1.32 8.06 5.73
C PRO A 22 -0.26 7.21 5.05
N SER A 23 -0.66 6.38 4.09
CA SER A 23 0.27 5.59 3.30
C SER A 23 1.37 6.50 2.72
N SER A 24 2.59 5.98 2.59
CA SER A 24 3.69 6.73 1.99
C SER A 24 3.85 6.33 0.52
N PRO A 25 4.23 7.26 -0.37
CA PRO A 25 4.70 6.89 -1.71
C PRO A 25 5.86 5.89 -1.67
N ALA A 26 6.64 5.85 -0.59
CA ALA A 26 7.73 4.89 -0.38
C ALA A 26 7.26 3.44 -0.23
N ASP A 27 5.98 3.23 0.08
CA ASP A 27 5.35 1.91 0.22
C ASP A 27 4.82 1.39 -1.11
N VAL A 28 4.90 2.19 -2.18
CA VAL A 28 4.46 1.76 -3.50
C VAL A 28 5.48 0.81 -4.11
N LEU A 29 5.04 -0.42 -4.36
CA LEU A 29 5.77 -1.39 -5.14
C LEU A 29 5.09 -1.61 -6.49
N VAL A 30 5.89 -1.89 -7.51
CA VAL A 30 5.45 -2.44 -8.80
C VAL A 30 6.14 -3.78 -8.96
N GLY A 31 5.41 -4.82 -9.30
CA GLY A 31 5.99 -6.16 -9.46
C GLY A 31 5.11 -7.08 -10.28
N ARG A 32 5.70 -8.15 -10.82
CA ARG A 32 4.94 -9.23 -11.46
C ARG A 32 4.74 -10.38 -10.49
N ILE A 33 3.50 -10.79 -10.32
CA ILE A 33 3.14 -11.89 -9.42
C ILE A 33 3.76 -13.19 -9.95
N ALA A 34 4.60 -13.81 -9.13
CA ALA A 34 5.12 -15.15 -9.37
C ALA A 34 4.10 -16.21 -8.93
N SER A 35 3.62 -16.10 -7.70
CA SER A 35 2.64 -17.01 -7.12
C SER A 35 1.78 -16.29 -6.09
N ILE A 36 0.59 -16.84 -5.89
CA ILE A 36 -0.37 -16.40 -4.86
C ILE A 36 -0.53 -17.59 -3.90
N GLU A 37 -0.09 -17.40 -2.67
CA GLU A 37 -0.13 -18.42 -1.63
C GLU A 37 -1.39 -18.21 -0.79
N LYS A 38 -2.08 -19.31 -0.43
CA LYS A 38 -3.28 -19.23 0.41
C LYS A 38 -2.88 -19.05 1.87
N GLY A 39 -3.42 -18.00 2.49
CA GLY A 39 -3.14 -17.65 3.87
C GLY A 39 -1.71 -17.18 4.11
N GLY A 40 -1.49 -16.61 5.28
CA GLY A 40 -0.21 -16.02 5.70
C GLY A 40 -0.16 -15.87 7.21
N GLU A 41 1.00 -15.48 7.73
CA GLU A 41 1.16 -15.22 9.16
C GLU A 41 0.26 -14.06 9.62
N LEU A 42 0.19 -12.99 8.83
CA LEU A 42 -0.74 -11.87 9.08
C LEU A 42 -2.19 -12.31 9.20
N GLN A 43 -2.63 -13.32 8.43
CA GLN A 43 -3.99 -13.84 8.57
C GLN A 43 -4.21 -14.48 9.94
N ARG A 44 -3.24 -15.28 10.41
CA ARG A 44 -3.32 -15.98 11.71
C ARG A 44 -3.33 -15.00 12.87
N GLU A 45 -2.51 -13.95 12.78
CA GLU A 45 -2.42 -12.90 13.81
C GLU A 45 -3.67 -12.00 13.84
N SER A 46 -4.24 -11.65 12.67
CA SER A 46 -5.38 -10.72 12.57
C SER A 46 -6.76 -11.35 12.76
N GLN A 47 -6.85 -12.67 12.93
CA GLN A 47 -8.11 -13.43 12.93
C GLN A 47 -8.98 -13.23 11.67
N SER A 48 -8.38 -12.77 10.56
CA SER A 48 -9.12 -12.58 9.30
C SER A 48 -9.50 -13.93 8.67
N LYS A 49 -10.74 -14.02 8.19
CA LYS A 49 -11.21 -15.20 7.43
C LYS A 49 -10.52 -15.32 6.07
N GLN A 50 -9.82 -14.28 5.62
CA GLN A 50 -9.17 -14.22 4.32
C GLN A 50 -7.71 -13.79 4.50
N GLY A 51 -6.82 -14.41 3.74
CA GLY A 51 -5.42 -14.05 3.73
C GLY A 51 -4.68 -14.66 2.56
N PHE A 52 -3.58 -14.02 2.18
CA PHE A 52 -2.71 -14.49 1.12
C PHE A 52 -1.27 -14.06 1.35
N GLY A 53 -0.35 -14.82 0.75
CA GLY A 53 1.03 -14.41 0.48
C GLY A 53 1.22 -14.09 -1.00
N LEU A 54 1.99 -13.07 -1.30
CA LEU A 54 2.45 -12.74 -2.66
C LEU A 54 3.95 -12.97 -2.78
N LYS A 55 4.33 -13.71 -3.82
CA LYS A 55 5.70 -13.73 -4.33
C LYS A 55 5.74 -13.00 -5.65
N PHE A 56 6.82 -12.28 -5.88
CA PHE A 56 7.08 -11.58 -7.14
C PHE A 56 8.26 -12.23 -7.85
N THR A 57 8.22 -12.29 -9.18
CA THR A 57 9.41 -12.69 -9.97
C THR A 57 10.47 -11.60 -9.84
N ASP A 58 10.04 -10.37 -10.07
CA ASP A 58 10.77 -9.14 -9.83
C ASP A 58 9.82 -8.11 -9.22
N TYR A 59 10.35 -7.25 -8.36
CA TYR A 59 9.64 -6.09 -7.86
C TYR A 59 10.57 -4.89 -7.71
N TYR A 60 10.01 -3.70 -7.81
CA TYR A 60 10.69 -2.45 -7.56
C TYR A 60 9.85 -1.53 -6.69
N TRP A 61 10.48 -0.93 -5.69
CA TRP A 61 9.92 0.21 -4.98
C TRP A 61 9.87 1.42 -5.91
N ALA A 62 8.67 1.84 -6.28
CA ALA A 62 8.46 2.81 -7.36
C ALA A 62 8.99 4.19 -6.99
N PHE A 63 8.78 4.63 -5.74
CA PHE A 63 9.03 6.00 -5.33
C PHE A 63 9.93 6.14 -4.09
N ARG A 64 10.60 5.06 -3.65
CA ARG A 64 11.59 5.15 -2.57
C ARG A 64 12.78 6.01 -2.97
N THR A 65 13.07 6.99 -2.13
CA THR A 65 14.32 7.76 -2.15
C THR A 65 15.51 6.88 -1.79
N TRP A 66 16.73 7.35 -2.10
CA TRP A 66 17.95 6.63 -1.74
C TRP A 66 18.08 6.41 -0.22
N ARG A 67 17.74 7.41 0.60
CA ARG A 67 17.75 7.31 2.07
C ARG A 67 16.83 6.19 2.54
N GLN A 68 15.61 6.15 2.01
CA GLN A 68 14.63 5.12 2.34
C GLN A 68 15.08 3.71 1.95
N ARG A 69 15.84 3.57 0.86
CA ARG A 69 16.41 2.25 0.48
C ARG A 69 17.48 1.75 1.44
N LEU A 70 18.16 2.66 2.15
CA LEU A 70 19.19 2.30 3.14
C LEU A 70 18.58 1.95 4.50
N ILE A 71 17.53 2.67 4.92
CA ILE A 71 16.93 2.49 6.25
C ILE A 71 15.80 1.47 6.28
N LEU A 72 15.06 1.29 5.17
CA LEU A 72 13.96 0.33 5.13
C LEU A 72 14.50 -1.06 4.77
N PRO A 73 14.12 -2.10 5.53
CA PRO A 73 14.59 -3.46 5.30
C PRO A 73 14.14 -3.98 3.92
N SER A 74 14.93 -4.88 3.35
CA SER A 74 14.53 -5.61 2.14
C SER A 74 13.28 -6.46 2.43
N ALA A 75 12.36 -6.53 1.46
CA ALA A 75 11.17 -7.36 1.61
C ALA A 75 11.48 -8.81 1.24
N GLN A 76 11.19 -9.73 2.15
CA GLN A 76 11.25 -11.17 1.91
C GLN A 76 9.87 -11.78 1.73
N ARG A 77 8.84 -11.19 2.36
CA ARG A 77 7.46 -11.66 2.29
C ARG A 77 6.50 -10.49 2.14
N PHE A 78 5.46 -10.72 1.34
CA PHE A 78 4.34 -9.80 1.17
C PHE A 78 3.06 -10.55 1.51
N GLU A 79 2.30 -10.06 2.48
CA GLU A 79 1.11 -10.75 2.96
C GLU A 79 -0.07 -9.77 3.07
N GLY A 80 -1.28 -10.24 2.79
CA GLY A 80 -2.49 -9.42 2.92
C GLY A 80 -3.63 -10.22 3.54
N VAL A 81 -4.64 -9.52 4.05
CA VAL A 81 -5.75 -10.10 4.84
C VAL A 81 -7.13 -9.87 4.19
N PHE A 82 -7.17 -9.76 2.87
CA PHE A 82 -8.36 -9.55 2.05
C PHE A 82 -8.41 -10.52 0.85
N ALA A 83 -9.53 -10.61 0.13
CA ALA A 83 -9.68 -11.49 -1.02
C ALA A 83 -8.87 -11.03 -2.24
N ILE A 84 -8.14 -11.97 -2.86
CA ILE A 84 -7.27 -11.70 -4.03
C ILE A 84 -7.81 -12.29 -5.36
N SER A 85 -9.11 -12.55 -5.43
CA SER A 85 -9.75 -13.40 -6.45
C SER A 85 -9.59 -12.96 -7.92
N SER A 86 -9.29 -11.69 -8.19
CA SER A 86 -9.15 -11.17 -9.57
C SER A 86 -7.71 -11.06 -10.07
N LEU A 87 -6.71 -11.41 -9.25
CA LEU A 87 -5.31 -11.44 -9.65
C LEU A 87 -4.84 -12.87 -9.88
N LYS A 88 -3.87 -13.02 -10.77
CA LYS A 88 -3.27 -14.32 -11.10
C LYS A 88 -1.75 -14.20 -11.29
N PRO A 89 -1.01 -15.31 -11.24
CA PRO A 89 0.38 -15.34 -11.68
C PRO A 89 0.55 -14.68 -13.05
N ASN A 90 1.71 -14.05 -13.25
CA ASN A 90 2.08 -13.21 -14.38
C ASN A 90 1.42 -11.83 -14.48
N ASP A 91 0.43 -11.49 -13.65
CA ASP A 91 -0.08 -10.13 -13.61
C ASP A 91 0.96 -9.17 -13.04
N ILE A 92 1.17 -8.04 -13.72
CA ILE A 92 1.92 -6.89 -13.18
C ILE A 92 0.95 -6.08 -12.32
N VAL A 93 1.38 -5.74 -11.11
CA VAL A 93 0.55 -5.02 -10.15
C VAL A 93 1.28 -3.82 -9.57
N VAL A 94 0.51 -2.84 -9.13
CA VAL A 94 0.93 -1.85 -8.15
C VAL A 94 0.32 -2.25 -6.82
N ALA A 95 1.14 -2.28 -5.78
CA ALA A 95 0.68 -2.55 -4.42
C ALA A 95 1.21 -1.51 -3.44
N LEU A 96 0.40 -1.22 -2.42
CA LEU A 96 0.85 -0.52 -1.23
C LEU A 96 1.29 -1.56 -0.22
N ALA A 97 2.59 -1.61 0.04
CA ALA A 97 3.21 -2.55 0.94
C ALA A 97 3.87 -1.79 2.10
N SER A 98 3.19 -1.73 3.24
CA SER A 98 3.73 -1.11 4.44
C SER A 98 4.59 -2.10 5.21
N HIS A 99 5.73 -1.60 5.70
CA HIS A 99 6.50 -2.31 6.70
C HIS A 99 5.73 -2.26 8.02
N TYR A 100 5.48 -3.41 8.64
CA TYR A 100 4.89 -3.49 9.97
C TYR A 100 5.87 -4.18 10.90
N ASP A 101 6.26 -3.51 11.97
CA ASP A 101 7.15 -4.10 12.96
C ASP A 101 6.34 -4.94 13.94
N GLY A 102 6.12 -6.20 13.58
CA GLY A 102 5.69 -7.27 14.48
C GLY A 102 6.87 -8.11 14.98
N GLY A 103 8.07 -7.53 15.09
CA GLY A 103 9.31 -8.27 15.34
C GLY A 103 9.84 -9.02 14.11
N LYS A 104 9.33 -8.70 12.92
CA LYS A 104 9.67 -9.37 11.65
C LYS A 104 10.02 -8.33 10.58
N PRO A 105 11.25 -7.80 10.59
CA PRO A 105 11.62 -6.63 9.79
C PRO A 105 11.52 -6.85 8.26
N HIS A 106 11.50 -8.10 7.79
CA HIS A 106 11.44 -8.39 6.36
C HIS A 106 10.04 -8.73 5.83
N ASN A 107 9.03 -8.70 6.70
CA ASN A 107 7.64 -8.93 6.33
C ASN A 107 6.95 -7.60 6.03
N TYR A 108 6.23 -7.57 4.91
CA TYR A 108 5.47 -6.42 4.46
C TYR A 108 3.99 -6.76 4.35
N ARG A 109 3.15 -5.87 4.85
CA ARG A 109 1.69 -5.99 4.72
C ARG A 109 1.26 -5.31 3.44
N ILE A 110 0.55 -6.04 2.59
CA ILE A 110 -0.18 -5.48 1.45
C ILE A 110 -1.46 -4.86 1.98
N ASP A 111 -1.52 -3.53 1.97
CA ASP A 111 -2.70 -2.77 2.38
C ASP A 111 -3.71 -2.62 1.22
N SER A 112 -3.20 -2.62 -0.02
CA SER A 112 -4.00 -2.57 -1.24
C SER A 112 -3.18 -3.05 -2.43
N VAL A 113 -3.86 -3.56 -3.45
CA VAL A 113 -3.25 -3.98 -4.72
C VAL A 113 -4.18 -3.68 -5.89
N ALA A 114 -3.61 -3.25 -7.00
CA ALA A 114 -4.30 -2.99 -8.25
C ALA A 114 -3.51 -3.56 -9.42
N LYS A 115 -4.20 -4.13 -10.40
CA LYS A 115 -3.56 -4.59 -11.63
C LYS A 115 -3.08 -3.40 -12.44
N LEU A 116 -1.82 -3.47 -12.89
CA LEU A 116 -1.23 -2.51 -13.81
C LEU A 116 -1.21 -3.15 -15.20
N THR A 117 -1.96 -2.56 -16.11
CA THR A 117 -1.99 -3.00 -17.52
C THR A 117 -1.36 -1.93 -18.40
N CYS A 118 -1.00 -2.31 -19.62
CA CYS A 118 -0.52 -1.36 -20.61
C CYS A 118 -1.25 -1.58 -21.94
N GLN A 119 -1.78 -0.50 -22.51
CA GLN A 119 -2.45 -0.51 -23.80
C GLN A 119 -2.03 0.73 -24.57
N ASN A 120 -1.66 0.57 -25.85
CA ASN A 120 -1.21 1.67 -26.71
C ASN A 120 -0.08 2.50 -26.06
N ASN A 121 0.87 1.81 -25.42
CA ASN A 121 1.98 2.40 -24.65
C ASN A 121 1.55 3.31 -23.48
N LYS A 122 0.31 3.21 -23.02
CA LYS A 122 -0.19 3.91 -21.84
C LYS A 122 -0.45 2.93 -20.71
N LEU A 123 0.08 3.26 -19.54
CA LEU A 123 -0.19 2.54 -18.31
C LEU A 123 -1.62 2.84 -17.83
N ILE A 124 -2.32 1.77 -17.48
CA ILE A 124 -3.69 1.83 -16.98
C ILE A 124 -3.73 1.05 -15.66
N LEU A 125 -4.01 1.78 -14.58
CA LEU A 125 -4.30 1.20 -13.27
C LEU A 125 -5.76 0.81 -13.19
N GLN A 126 -6.00 -0.47 -12.92
CA GLN A 126 -7.34 -0.95 -12.61
C GLN A 126 -7.77 -0.51 -11.20
N LYS A 127 -9.05 -0.70 -10.88
CA LYS A 127 -9.54 -0.44 -9.53
C LYS A 127 -8.78 -1.32 -8.53
N PRO A 128 -8.40 -0.78 -7.36
CA PRO A 128 -7.77 -1.58 -6.32
C PRO A 128 -8.75 -2.60 -5.75
N LEU A 129 -8.23 -3.73 -5.29
CA LEU A 129 -9.06 -4.79 -4.68
C LEU A 129 -9.68 -4.36 -3.35
N VAL A 130 -9.01 -3.46 -2.65
CA VAL A 130 -9.49 -2.86 -1.41
C VAL A 130 -9.07 -1.39 -1.38
N ILE A 131 -9.97 -0.53 -0.91
CA ILE A 131 -9.65 0.88 -0.69
C ILE A 131 -8.95 0.96 0.68
N PRO A 132 -7.67 1.33 0.73
CA PRO A 132 -6.95 1.47 1.99
C PRO A 132 -7.45 2.72 2.74
N VAL A 133 -7.36 2.69 4.06
CA VAL A 133 -7.44 3.92 4.86
C VAL A 133 -6.30 4.82 4.43
N SER A 134 -6.62 6.05 4.05
CA SER A 134 -5.65 6.94 3.42
C SER A 134 -5.97 8.41 3.65
N TRP A 135 -5.06 9.31 3.24
CA TRP A 135 -5.26 10.74 3.38
C TRP A 135 -6.40 11.23 2.49
N ASN A 136 -7.47 11.72 3.11
CA ASN A 136 -8.55 12.39 2.40
C ASN A 136 -8.24 13.89 2.30
N ARG A 137 -7.77 14.35 1.13
CA ARG A 137 -7.44 15.77 0.90
C ARG A 137 -8.64 16.72 1.04
N GLN A 138 -9.86 16.27 0.76
CA GLN A 138 -11.04 17.12 0.91
C GLN A 138 -11.35 17.37 2.38
N GLN A 139 -11.17 16.35 3.23
CA GLN A 139 -11.46 16.41 4.66
C GLN A 139 -10.24 16.73 5.53
N GLN A 140 -9.04 16.81 4.93
CA GLN A 140 -7.76 17.04 5.62
C GLN A 140 -7.53 16.09 6.80
N ARG A 141 -7.93 14.83 6.63
CA ARG A 141 -7.81 13.78 7.64
C ARG A 141 -7.72 12.39 7.02
N CYS A 142 -7.27 11.43 7.80
CA CYS A 142 -7.24 10.04 7.34
C CYS A 142 -8.61 9.38 7.46
N GLY A 143 -8.96 8.59 6.46
CA GLY A 143 -10.20 7.83 6.45
C GLY A 143 -10.38 7.05 5.16
N ILE A 144 -11.54 6.41 5.03
CA ILE A 144 -11.96 5.80 3.77
C ILE A 144 -12.65 6.91 2.97
N GLY A 145 -11.95 7.46 1.99
CA GLY A 145 -12.47 8.53 1.15
C GLY A 145 -13.59 8.05 0.24
N GLN A 146 -14.74 8.71 0.25
CA GLN A 146 -15.85 8.43 -0.69
C GLN A 146 -15.46 8.75 -2.15
N ASN A 147 -14.52 9.67 -2.34
CA ASN A 147 -14.01 10.12 -3.65
C ASN A 147 -12.60 9.56 -3.94
N TYR A 148 -12.27 8.39 -3.40
CA TYR A 148 -10.96 7.77 -3.60
C TYR A 148 -10.75 7.39 -5.07
N SER A 149 -9.82 8.08 -5.75
CA SER A 149 -9.65 7.96 -7.20
C SER A 149 -8.83 6.73 -7.62
N GLY A 150 -8.19 6.06 -6.66
CA GLY A 150 -7.50 4.79 -6.88
C GLY A 150 -6.24 4.64 -6.02
N ILE A 151 -5.51 3.54 -6.21
CA ILE A 151 -4.48 3.06 -5.28
C ILE A 151 -3.37 4.07 -4.94
N LEU A 152 -3.10 5.02 -5.85
CA LEU A 152 -2.06 6.04 -5.70
C LEU A 152 -2.61 7.41 -5.26
N ASP A 153 -3.88 7.49 -4.88
CA ASP A 153 -4.53 8.74 -4.49
C ASP A 153 -4.47 9.02 -2.98
N GLY A 154 -4.00 8.07 -2.19
CA GLY A 154 -4.05 8.13 -0.72
C GLY A 154 -2.95 8.92 -0.01
N PHE A 155 -2.08 9.62 -0.76
CA PHE A 155 -0.89 10.29 -0.23
C PHE A 155 -1.14 11.76 0.10
N ILE A 156 -0.37 12.33 1.03
CA ILE A 156 -0.50 13.73 1.45
C ILE A 156 -0.28 14.68 0.26
N ASP A 157 0.88 14.59 -0.39
CA ASP A 157 1.36 15.67 -1.28
C ASP A 157 0.73 15.66 -2.67
N ASN A 158 0.52 14.48 -3.25
CA ASN A 158 0.15 14.34 -4.66
C ASN A 158 -0.86 13.21 -4.87
N ASN A 159 -1.62 13.30 -5.96
CA ASN A 159 -2.71 12.39 -6.30
C ASN A 159 -2.28 11.26 -7.26
N GLN A 160 -3.22 10.38 -7.61
CA GLN A 160 -2.96 9.27 -8.53
C GLN A 160 -2.43 9.70 -9.90
N ALA A 161 -2.93 10.81 -10.47
CA ALA A 161 -2.50 11.26 -11.79
C ALA A 161 -1.00 11.59 -11.81
N TYR A 162 -0.51 12.26 -10.76
CA TYR A 162 0.91 12.57 -10.60
C TYR A 162 1.77 11.31 -10.53
N TYR A 163 1.42 10.33 -9.69
CA TYR A 163 2.22 9.12 -9.53
C TYR A 163 2.11 8.17 -10.72
N LEU A 164 0.95 8.11 -11.39
CA LEU A 164 0.80 7.35 -12.63
C LEU A 164 1.65 7.95 -13.75
N ALA A 165 1.75 9.28 -13.84
CA ALA A 165 2.66 9.93 -14.78
C ALA A 165 4.14 9.59 -14.50
N LYS A 166 4.55 9.50 -13.23
CA LYS A 166 5.90 9.03 -12.86
C LYS A 166 6.15 7.57 -13.26
N LEU A 167 5.17 6.69 -13.06
CA LEU A 167 5.27 5.30 -13.54
C LEU A 167 5.37 5.26 -15.07
N GLN A 168 4.58 6.07 -15.78
CA GLN A 168 4.61 6.17 -17.23
C GLN A 168 5.98 6.67 -17.74
N GLN A 169 6.60 7.63 -17.06
CA GLN A 169 7.96 8.07 -17.40
C GLN A 169 8.99 6.96 -17.21
N LYS A 170 8.84 6.15 -16.16
CA LYS A 170 9.73 5.01 -15.89
C LYS A 170 9.53 3.85 -16.87
N TYR A 171 8.28 3.62 -17.29
CA TYR A 171 7.88 2.54 -18.19
C TYR A 171 7.16 3.15 -19.41
N PRO A 172 7.89 3.76 -20.35
CA PRO A 172 7.30 4.56 -21.42
C PRO A 172 6.50 3.76 -22.45
N THR A 173 6.74 2.45 -22.55
CA THR A 173 6.07 1.56 -23.49
C THR A 173 5.65 0.26 -22.82
N CYS A 174 4.68 -0.45 -23.43
CA CYS A 174 4.26 -1.75 -22.91
C CYS A 174 5.40 -2.76 -22.95
N ALA A 175 6.23 -2.73 -24.00
CA ALA A 175 7.42 -3.55 -24.09
C ALA A 175 8.44 -3.24 -22.98
N ALA A 176 8.63 -1.97 -22.61
CA ALA A 176 9.52 -1.59 -21.51
C ALA A 176 8.99 -2.07 -20.16
N LEU A 177 7.68 -1.99 -19.94
CA LEU A 177 7.03 -2.53 -18.74
C LEU A 177 7.23 -4.06 -18.65
N GLU A 178 6.85 -4.78 -19.69
CA GLU A 178 6.94 -6.25 -19.73
C GLU A 178 8.38 -6.74 -19.59
N LYS A 179 9.35 -6.07 -20.24
CA LYS A 179 10.78 -6.40 -20.15
C LYS A 179 11.35 -6.21 -18.75
N THR A 180 10.81 -5.27 -17.97
CA THR A 180 11.32 -4.98 -16.62
C THR A 180 11.02 -6.10 -15.64
N PHE A 181 9.92 -6.82 -15.83
CA PHE A 181 9.47 -7.85 -14.88
C PHE A 181 9.41 -9.20 -15.58
N ALA A 182 10.34 -10.10 -15.27
CA ALA A 182 10.41 -11.40 -15.92
C ALA A 182 9.11 -12.18 -15.74
N THR A 183 8.67 -12.89 -16.79
CA THR A 183 7.53 -13.81 -16.71
C THR A 183 7.90 -15.04 -15.90
N VAL A 184 6.93 -15.61 -15.20
CA VAL A 184 7.05 -16.93 -14.60
C VAL A 184 7.27 -17.95 -15.71
N LYS A 185 8.30 -18.79 -15.56
CA LYS A 185 8.60 -19.89 -16.47
C LYS A 185 7.67 -21.07 -16.25
#